data_AF-A0A9D7HTI3-F1
#
_entry.id   AF-A0A9D7HTI3-F1
#
_cell.length_a   1.000
_cell.length_b   1.000
_cell.length_c   1.000
_cell.angle_alpha   90.00
_cell.angle_beta   90.00
_cell.angle_gamma   90.00
#
_symmetry.space_group_name_H-M   'P 1'
#
loop_
_entity.id
_entity.type
_entity.pdbx_description
1 polymer ?
#
loop_
_entity_poly.entity_id
_entity_poly.type
_entity_poly.pdbx_seq_one_letter_code
_entity_poly.pdbx_strand_id
1 'polypeptide(L)'
;MKLIPYEMGGAVCGWHSDDAARLYWYKSEHTGSDRTPAAPERLKAWVIGHTGIVMGEYVIVEVAALDFLGAGLFGEGRPCSFNSATKWTGDSYRYGIYAVNGHAGRHVIIRKDGGGIYVYLDAGHTEWRALCSSLPPERLWDLCQVIGHTYHQGRDHERQRLYRLFAKGGIKRAKIRGQNAYRVIETANEQPLQLA
;
A
#
# COMPACT_ATOMS: atom_id res chain seq x y z
N MET A 1 14.82 4.96 -6.55
CA MET A 1 13.77 5.61 -7.36
C MET A 1 14.04 7.10 -7.29
N LYS A 2 13.85 7.83 -8.39
CA LYS A 2 13.88 9.29 -8.37
C LYS A 2 12.51 9.83 -8.75
N LEU A 3 12.19 10.99 -8.17
CA LEU A 3 10.96 11.70 -8.46
C LEU A 3 11.28 12.93 -9.30
N ILE A 4 10.73 12.96 -10.51
CA ILE A 4 10.89 14.05 -11.47
C ILE A 4 9.68 14.99 -11.39
N PRO A 5 9.87 16.32 -11.42
CA PRO A 5 8.75 17.27 -11.43
C PRO A 5 7.83 17.05 -12.64
N TYR A 6 6.53 17.14 -12.40
CA TYR A 6 5.51 17.20 -13.45
C TYR A 6 4.97 18.62 -13.56
N GLU A 7 5.14 19.23 -14.73
CA GLU A 7 4.78 20.62 -14.99
C GLU A 7 3.61 20.71 -15.95
N MET A 8 2.62 21.55 -15.61
CA MET A 8 1.56 21.96 -16.53
C MET A 8 1.49 23.49 -16.56
N GLY A 9 1.58 24.07 -17.76
CA GLY A 9 1.54 25.53 -17.92
C GLY A 9 2.68 26.28 -17.21
N GLY A 10 3.86 25.65 -17.06
CA GLY A 10 5.01 26.23 -16.36
C GLY A 10 4.96 26.16 -14.83
N ALA A 11 3.96 25.49 -14.25
CA ALA A 11 3.87 25.25 -12.82
C ALA A 11 4.02 23.77 -12.49
N VAL A 12 4.88 23.45 -11.52
CA VAL A 12 4.97 22.10 -10.95
C VAL A 12 3.66 21.76 -10.24
N CYS A 13 2.99 20.71 -10.70
CA CYS A 13 1.71 20.23 -10.19
C CYS A 13 1.81 18.86 -9.49
N GLY A 14 2.95 18.18 -9.60
CA GLY A 14 3.26 16.96 -8.88
C GLY A 14 4.61 16.39 -9.25
N TRP A 15 4.82 15.10 -9.01
CA TRP A 15 6.03 14.38 -9.39
C TRP A 15 5.71 13.00 -9.96
N HIS A 16 6.52 12.54 -10.92
CA HIS A 16 6.49 11.17 -11.41
C HIS A 16 7.69 10.37 -10.94
N SER A 17 7.54 9.05 -10.75
CA SER A 17 8.70 8.16 -10.72
C SER A 17 9.40 8.18 -12.08
N ASP A 18 10.74 8.10 -12.05
CA ASP A 18 11.60 8.07 -13.24
C ASP A 18 11.66 6.69 -13.93
N ASP A 19 10.87 5.73 -13.44
CA ASP A 19 10.83 4.35 -13.89
C ASP A 19 9.61 4.04 -14.77
N ALA A 20 9.52 2.79 -15.24
CA ALA A 20 8.44 2.34 -16.13
C ALA A 20 7.05 2.36 -15.46
N ALA A 21 6.95 2.40 -14.13
CA ALA A 21 5.66 2.50 -13.45
C ALA A 21 5.04 3.90 -13.62
N ARG A 22 5.86 4.96 -13.74
CA ARG A 22 5.46 6.37 -13.86
C ARG A 22 4.41 6.78 -12.82
N LEU A 23 4.60 6.33 -11.58
CA LEU A 23 3.71 6.64 -10.46
C LEU A 23 3.66 8.16 -10.25
N TYR A 24 2.48 8.71 -10.00
CA TYR A 24 2.29 10.17 -9.91
C TYR A 24 1.90 10.59 -8.49
N TRP A 25 2.64 11.53 -7.89
CA TRP A 25 2.32 12.16 -6.60
C TRP A 25 1.77 13.55 -6.85
N TYR A 26 0.55 13.82 -6.36
CA TYR A 26 -0.06 15.14 -6.54
C TYR A 26 0.53 16.14 -5.53
N LYS A 27 0.84 17.37 -5.97
CA LYS A 27 1.43 18.41 -5.10
C LYS A 27 0.57 18.74 -3.86
N SER A 28 -0.75 18.76 -4.01
CA SER A 28 -1.71 19.03 -2.92
C SER A 28 -1.91 17.87 -1.93
N GLU A 29 -1.47 16.65 -2.25
CA GLU A 29 -1.49 15.53 -1.27
C GLU A 29 -0.46 15.75 -0.14
N HIS A 30 0.32 16.85 -0.17
CA HIS A 30 1.49 17.08 0.68
C HIS A 30 1.49 18.36 1.52
N THR A 31 0.38 19.04 1.80
CA THR A 31 0.43 20.18 2.76
C THR A 31 -0.83 20.47 3.55
N GLY A 32 -0.66 20.48 4.88
CA GLY A 32 -1.34 21.38 5.81
C GLY A 32 -0.46 22.58 6.23
N SER A 33 0.40 23.09 5.34
CA SER A 33 1.25 24.27 5.62
C SER A 33 1.65 25.05 4.35
N ASP A 34 1.75 26.37 4.44
CA ASP A 34 2.00 27.36 3.37
C ASP A 34 3.36 27.27 2.62
N ARG A 35 4.07 26.14 2.64
CA ARG A 35 5.29 25.95 1.85
C ARG A 35 4.96 25.30 0.52
N THR A 36 5.64 25.72 -0.55
CA THR A 36 5.60 25.00 -1.83
C THR A 36 5.98 23.53 -1.56
N PRO A 37 5.09 22.55 -1.83
CA PRO A 37 5.36 21.16 -1.46
C PRO A 37 6.59 20.66 -2.22
N ALA A 38 7.47 19.95 -1.51
CA ALA A 38 8.64 19.27 -2.07
C ALA A 38 8.27 17.83 -2.45
N ALA A 39 9.10 17.20 -3.29
CA ALA A 39 8.94 15.79 -3.63
C ALA A 39 9.02 14.92 -2.36
N PRO A 40 8.22 13.84 -2.24
CA PRO A 40 8.34 12.95 -1.10
C PRO A 40 9.69 12.25 -1.07
N GLU A 41 10.39 12.39 0.05
CA GLU A 41 11.64 11.67 0.32
C GLU A 41 11.38 10.35 1.06
N ARG A 42 10.27 10.26 1.79
CA ARG A 42 9.92 9.16 2.69
C ARG A 42 8.49 8.69 2.47
N LEU A 43 8.30 7.38 2.49
CA LEU A 43 7.01 6.73 2.32
C LEU A 43 6.69 5.88 3.55
N LYS A 44 5.42 5.90 3.99
CA LYS A 44 4.90 4.97 5.01
C LYS A 44 4.47 3.69 4.32
N ALA A 45 5.26 2.64 4.43
CA ALA A 45 4.99 1.33 3.85
C ALA A 45 4.32 0.41 4.89
N TRP A 46 3.09 -0.01 4.64
CA TRP A 46 2.33 -0.88 5.55
C TRP A 46 2.76 -2.33 5.38
N VAL A 47 3.12 -3.00 6.47
CA VAL A 47 3.61 -4.38 6.44
C VAL A 47 2.47 -5.34 6.10
N ILE A 48 2.71 -6.23 5.15
CA ILE A 48 1.82 -7.33 4.79
C ILE A 48 2.46 -8.63 5.31
N GLY A 49 1.70 -9.45 6.05
CA GLY A 49 2.02 -10.88 6.20
C GLY A 49 2.53 -11.40 7.54
N HIS A 50 2.57 -10.62 8.64
CA HIS A 50 2.99 -11.17 9.94
C HIS A 50 1.97 -10.94 11.07
N THR A 51 1.55 -12.04 11.73
CA THR A 51 0.76 -12.09 12.97
C THR A 51 -0.53 -11.26 13.00
N GLY A 52 -1.50 -11.64 12.16
CA GLY A 52 -2.79 -10.98 12.09
C GLY A 52 -2.68 -9.55 11.57
N ILE A 53 -3.80 -8.96 11.16
CA ILE A 53 -3.82 -7.56 10.72
C ILE A 53 -3.95 -6.67 11.96
N VAL A 54 -3.18 -7.04 12.99
CA VAL A 54 -3.23 -6.48 14.33
C VAL A 54 -2.03 -5.56 14.44
N MET A 55 -2.34 -4.28 14.45
CA MET A 55 -1.45 -3.12 14.42
C MET A 55 -1.12 -2.71 13.00
N GLY A 56 -1.43 -1.45 12.70
CA GLY A 56 -1.00 -0.75 11.51
C GLY A 56 0.51 -0.51 11.55
N GLU A 57 1.28 -1.59 11.56
CA GLU A 57 2.72 -1.55 11.48
C GLU A 57 3.07 -1.04 10.09
N TYR A 58 3.67 0.15 10.09
CA TYR A 58 4.27 0.71 8.91
C TYR A 58 5.75 0.94 9.20
N VAL A 59 6.55 0.79 8.15
CA VAL A 59 7.95 1.16 8.16
C VAL A 59 8.10 2.42 7.32
N ILE A 60 8.97 3.33 7.76
CA ILE A 60 9.38 4.46 6.93
C ILE A 60 10.44 3.98 5.95
N VAL A 61 10.17 4.13 4.66
CA VAL A 61 11.11 3.76 3.59
C VAL A 61 11.54 5.03 2.87
N GLU A 62 12.85 5.19 2.70
CA GLU A 62 13.43 6.28 1.91
C GLU A 62 13.23 6.00 0.42
N VAL A 63 12.71 6.96 -0.33
CA VAL A 63 12.50 6.87 -1.79
C VAL A 63 13.82 6.57 -2.52
N ALA A 64 14.91 7.16 -2.05
CA ALA A 64 16.25 6.94 -2.59
C ALA A 64 16.75 5.51 -2.39
N ALA A 65 16.23 4.77 -1.41
CA ALA A 65 16.60 3.39 -1.13
C ALA A 65 15.80 2.35 -1.94
N LEU A 66 14.88 2.77 -2.81
CA LEU A 66 14.06 1.88 -3.61
C LEU A 66 14.70 1.56 -4.95
N ASP A 67 15.00 0.29 -5.20
CA ASP A 67 15.52 -0.18 -6.50
C ASP A 67 14.39 -0.80 -7.32
N PHE A 68 14.14 -0.24 -8.50
CA PHE A 68 13.05 -0.67 -9.36
C PHE A 68 13.26 -2.12 -9.83
N LEU A 69 12.21 -2.94 -9.69
CA LEU A 69 12.18 -4.33 -10.17
C LEU A 69 11.22 -4.51 -11.34
N GLY A 70 10.05 -3.88 -11.28
CA GLY A 70 9.01 -4.08 -12.29
C GLY A 70 7.82 -3.17 -12.09
N ALA A 71 6.98 -3.08 -13.13
CA ALA A 71 5.76 -2.30 -13.12
C ALA A 71 4.56 -3.21 -13.41
N GLY A 72 3.52 -3.10 -12.59
CA GLY A 72 2.21 -3.66 -12.88
C GLY A 72 1.40 -2.63 -13.66
N LEU A 73 1.17 -2.89 -14.94
CA LEU A 73 0.40 -2.03 -15.85
C LEU A 73 -0.81 -2.79 -16.36
N PHE A 74 -1.96 -2.13 -16.50
CA PHE A 74 -3.21 -2.81 -16.86
C PHE A 74 -3.19 -3.49 -18.23
N GLY A 75 -2.52 -2.86 -19.20
CA GLY A 75 -2.49 -3.29 -20.61
C GLY A 75 -3.70 -2.81 -21.40
N GLU A 76 -4.19 -3.63 -22.32
CA GLU A 76 -5.36 -3.30 -23.13
C GLU A 76 -6.65 -3.23 -22.31
N GLY A 77 -7.55 -2.32 -22.72
CA GLY A 77 -8.87 -2.16 -22.12
C GLY A 77 -9.69 -3.46 -22.11
N ARG A 78 -10.23 -3.82 -20.94
CA ARG A 78 -11.09 -5.01 -20.74
C ARG A 78 -12.57 -4.58 -20.80
N PRO A 79 -13.50 -5.37 -21.37
CA PRO A 79 -14.93 -5.02 -21.39
C PRO A 79 -15.49 -4.82 -19.98
N CYS A 80 -16.29 -3.77 -19.76
CA CYS A 80 -16.89 -3.50 -18.44
C CYS A 80 -17.92 -4.57 -18.01
N SER A 81 -18.57 -5.22 -18.98
CA SER A 81 -19.53 -6.31 -18.75
C SER A 81 -19.62 -7.20 -19.97
N PHE A 82 -20.27 -8.36 -19.84
CA PHE A 82 -20.62 -9.20 -20.98
C PHE A 82 -21.43 -8.37 -22.00
N ASN A 83 -20.98 -8.33 -23.25
CA ASN A 83 -21.52 -7.53 -24.37
C ASN A 83 -21.41 -5.99 -24.27
N SER A 84 -20.54 -5.43 -23.44
CA SER A 84 -20.29 -3.97 -23.46
C SER A 84 -19.28 -3.56 -24.53
N ALA A 85 -19.60 -2.54 -25.31
CA ALA A 85 -18.62 -1.83 -26.15
C ALA A 85 -17.70 -0.92 -25.31
N THR A 86 -18.12 -0.56 -24.09
CA THR A 86 -17.32 0.23 -23.16
C THR A 86 -16.23 -0.64 -22.54
N LYS A 87 -14.99 -0.19 -22.70
CA LYS A 87 -13.82 -0.84 -22.10
C LYS A 87 -13.38 -0.09 -20.85
N TRP A 88 -13.17 -0.83 -19.78
CA TRP A 88 -12.42 -0.36 -18.63
C TRP A 88 -10.93 -0.42 -18.97
N THR A 89 -10.28 0.73 -18.98
CA THR A 89 -8.87 0.82 -19.38
C THR A 89 -7.91 0.63 -18.22
N GLY A 90 -8.38 0.62 -16.98
CA GLY A 90 -7.55 0.44 -15.78
C GLY A 90 -6.40 1.44 -15.63
N ASP A 91 -6.31 2.47 -16.50
CA ASP A 91 -5.19 3.41 -16.61
C ASP A 91 -4.93 4.20 -15.32
N SER A 92 -5.97 4.33 -14.51
CA SER A 92 -5.85 4.94 -13.20
C SER A 92 -4.97 4.11 -12.26
N TYR A 93 -4.94 2.79 -12.38
CA TYR A 93 -4.18 1.89 -11.51
C TYR A 93 -2.79 1.61 -12.05
N ARG A 94 -1.77 2.12 -11.37
CA ARG A 94 -0.36 1.85 -11.65
C ARG A 94 0.32 1.26 -10.43
N TYR A 95 1.18 0.28 -10.67
CA TYR A 95 1.96 -0.37 -9.64
C TYR A 95 3.45 -0.28 -9.96
N GLY A 96 4.24 0.14 -8.99
CA GLY A 96 5.70 -0.01 -9.02
C GLY A 96 6.13 -1.00 -7.94
N ILE A 97 7.03 -1.91 -8.31
CA ILE A 97 7.58 -2.94 -7.42
C ILE A 97 9.06 -2.66 -7.25
N TYR A 98 9.52 -2.61 -6.00
CA TYR A 98 10.86 -2.17 -5.66
C TYR A 98 11.50 -3.10 -4.63
N ALA A 99 12.80 -3.37 -4.79
CA ALA A 99 13.63 -3.90 -3.71
C ALA A 99 14.03 -2.75 -2.78
N VAL A 100 14.18 -3.03 -1.49
CA VAL A 100 14.68 -2.05 -0.52
C VAL A 100 16.18 -2.24 -0.31
N ASN A 101 16.98 -1.27 -0.72
CA ASN A 101 18.43 -1.31 -0.55
C ASN A 101 18.83 -1.42 0.91
N GLY A 102 19.80 -2.29 1.20
CA GLY A 102 20.24 -2.59 2.56
C GLY A 102 19.32 -3.52 3.35
N HIS A 103 18.20 -3.99 2.77
CA HIS A 103 17.27 -4.91 3.42
C HIS A 103 16.98 -6.13 2.54
N ALA A 104 17.79 -7.17 2.69
CA ALA A 104 17.65 -8.40 1.92
C ALA A 104 16.24 -9.01 2.04
N GLY A 105 15.65 -9.37 0.91
CA GLY A 105 14.33 -10.00 0.82
C GLY A 105 13.13 -9.05 0.97
N ARG A 106 13.32 -7.80 1.42
CA ARG A 106 12.20 -6.87 1.59
C ARG A 106 11.87 -6.14 0.30
N HIS A 107 10.58 -6.09 0.00
CA HIS A 107 10.08 -5.47 -1.22
C HIS A 107 8.96 -4.49 -0.91
N VAL A 108 8.93 -3.38 -1.64
CA VAL A 108 7.89 -2.38 -1.55
C VAL A 108 7.06 -2.40 -2.82
N ILE A 109 5.75 -2.43 -2.67
CA ILE A 109 4.78 -2.29 -3.75
C ILE A 109 4.09 -0.95 -3.56
N ILE A 110 4.21 -0.06 -4.54
CA ILE A 110 3.55 1.23 -4.54
C ILE A 110 2.41 1.17 -5.55
N ARG A 111 1.19 1.39 -5.08
CA ARG A 111 -0.02 1.54 -5.89
C ARG A 111 -0.37 3.02 -5.98
N LYS A 112 -0.54 3.52 -7.19
CA LYS A 112 -1.22 4.79 -7.46
C LYS A 112 -2.56 4.51 -8.14
N ASP A 113 -3.62 5.14 -7.64
CA ASP A 113 -4.90 5.21 -8.34
C ASP A 113 -5.66 6.52 -8.09
N GLY A 114 -6.91 6.61 -8.57
CA GLY A 114 -7.76 7.79 -8.37
C GLY A 114 -8.03 8.15 -6.90
N GLY A 115 -7.83 7.21 -5.97
CA GLY A 115 -7.95 7.41 -4.53
C GLY A 115 -6.64 7.78 -3.83
N GLY A 116 -5.52 7.89 -4.54
CA GLY A 116 -4.23 8.33 -4.01
C GLY A 116 -3.15 7.27 -4.07
N ILE A 117 -2.19 7.35 -3.15
CA ILE A 117 -1.01 6.47 -3.11
C ILE A 117 -1.05 5.56 -1.90
N TYR A 118 -0.81 4.27 -2.16
CA TYR A 118 -0.78 3.22 -1.17
C TYR A 118 0.54 2.48 -1.29
N VAL A 119 1.22 2.30 -0.17
CA VAL A 119 2.56 1.70 -0.12
C VAL A 119 2.50 0.48 0.79
N TYR A 120 2.90 -0.66 0.26
CA TYR A 120 2.88 -1.94 0.94
C TYR A 120 4.31 -2.46 1.08
N LEU A 121 4.64 -3.04 2.23
CA LEU A 121 5.90 -3.73 2.47
C LEU A 121 5.63 -5.23 2.56
N ASP A 122 6.25 -5.99 1.67
CA ASP A 122 6.41 -7.44 1.83
C ASP A 122 7.70 -7.70 2.61
N ALA A 123 7.56 -8.39 3.75
CA ALA A 123 8.64 -8.71 4.67
C ALA A 123 9.54 -9.87 4.20
N GLY A 124 9.42 -10.29 2.94
CA GLY A 124 10.26 -11.33 2.32
C GLY A 124 9.56 -12.66 2.16
N HIS A 125 8.23 -12.64 2.02
CA HIS A 125 7.44 -13.84 1.76
C HIS A 125 7.35 -14.17 0.27
N THR A 126 7.59 -13.19 -0.60
CA THR A 126 7.46 -13.35 -2.05
C THR A 126 8.76 -13.06 -2.79
N GLU A 127 9.10 -13.92 -3.75
CA GLU A 127 10.25 -13.78 -4.66
C GLU A 127 9.97 -12.76 -5.78
N TRP A 128 9.78 -11.49 -5.41
CA TRP A 128 9.40 -10.42 -6.33
C TRP A 128 10.35 -10.23 -7.52
N ARG A 129 11.64 -10.41 -7.31
CA ARG A 129 12.63 -10.30 -8.39
C ARG A 129 12.37 -11.34 -9.48
N ALA A 130 12.09 -12.59 -9.11
CA ALA A 130 11.79 -13.65 -10.05
C ALA A 130 10.46 -13.40 -10.77
N LEU A 131 9.43 -12.95 -10.04
CA LEU A 131 8.13 -12.59 -10.62
C LEU A 131 8.23 -11.44 -11.62
N CYS A 132 8.91 -10.35 -11.27
CA CYS A 132 9.09 -9.20 -12.16
C CYS A 132 9.90 -9.56 -13.41
N SER A 133 10.79 -10.56 -13.33
CA SER A 133 11.59 -11.01 -14.47
C SER A 133 10.86 -11.99 -15.39
N SER A 134 9.82 -12.66 -14.89
CA SER A 134 9.16 -13.77 -15.60
C SER A 134 7.76 -13.44 -16.10
N LEU A 135 7.08 -12.48 -15.45
CA LEU A 135 5.70 -12.14 -15.76
C LEU A 135 5.62 -10.86 -16.58
N PRO A 136 4.68 -10.79 -17.55
CA PRO A 136 4.41 -9.54 -18.24
C PRO A 136 3.72 -8.53 -17.31
N PRO A 137 3.77 -7.22 -17.62
CA PRO A 137 3.22 -6.16 -16.77
C PRO A 137 1.76 -6.34 -16.36
N GLU A 138 0.93 -6.92 -17.24
CA GLU A 138 -0.50 -7.15 -17.00
C GLU A 138 -0.74 -8.22 -15.94
N ARG A 139 0.13 -9.25 -15.90
CA ARG A 139 0.07 -10.28 -14.86
C ARG A 139 0.61 -9.78 -13.52
N LEU A 140 1.63 -8.92 -13.55
CA LEU A 140 2.09 -8.22 -12.36
C LEU A 140 0.99 -7.29 -11.82
N TRP A 141 0.23 -6.63 -12.70
CA TRP A 141 -0.91 -5.82 -12.32
C TRP A 141 -1.99 -6.66 -11.64
N ASP A 142 -2.39 -7.79 -12.23
CA ASP A 142 -3.39 -8.69 -11.64
C ASP A 142 -2.94 -9.16 -10.25
N LEU A 143 -1.67 -9.54 -10.09
CA LEU A 143 -1.10 -9.96 -8.80
C LEU A 143 -1.12 -8.82 -7.75
N CYS A 144 -0.69 -7.61 -8.13
CA CYS A 144 -0.69 -6.46 -7.22
C CYS A 144 -2.11 -6.05 -6.80
N GLN A 145 -3.10 -6.22 -7.68
CA GLN A 145 -4.51 -6.02 -7.34
C GLN A 145 -4.98 -7.00 -6.27
N VAL A 146 -4.66 -8.28 -6.40
CA VAL A 146 -4.99 -9.30 -5.40
C VAL A 146 -4.41 -8.92 -4.04
N ILE A 147 -3.13 -8.53 -4.00
CA ILE A 147 -2.47 -8.12 -2.75
C ILE A 147 -3.19 -6.94 -2.09
N GLY A 148 -3.46 -5.88 -2.87
CA GLY A 148 -4.17 -4.71 -2.36
C GLY A 148 -5.56 -5.08 -1.83
N HIS A 149 -6.30 -5.90 -2.58
CA HIS A 149 -7.63 -6.34 -2.18
C HIS A 149 -7.61 -7.17 -0.89
N THR A 150 -6.72 -8.16 -0.79
CA THR A 150 -6.57 -9.00 0.40
C THR A 150 -6.18 -8.17 1.62
N TYR A 151 -5.28 -7.21 1.47
CA TYR A 151 -4.92 -6.28 2.55
C TYR A 151 -6.13 -5.48 3.04
N HIS A 152 -6.91 -4.89 2.14
CA HIS A 152 -8.11 -4.13 2.52
C HIS A 152 -9.18 -5.01 3.17
N GLN A 153 -9.49 -6.17 2.59
CA GLN A 153 -10.47 -7.11 3.15
C GLN A 153 -10.09 -7.52 4.57
N GLY A 154 -8.83 -7.91 4.77
CA GLY A 154 -8.38 -8.32 6.08
C GLY A 154 -8.33 -7.16 7.09
N ARG A 155 -7.97 -5.95 6.67
CA ARG A 155 -8.05 -4.75 7.52
C ARG A 155 -9.49 -4.44 7.93
N ASP A 156 -10.44 -4.61 7.01
CA ASP A 156 -11.86 -4.43 7.30
C ASP A 156 -12.39 -5.51 8.25
N HIS A 157 -11.98 -6.77 8.07
CA HIS A 157 -12.31 -7.86 8.99
C HIS A 157 -11.78 -7.60 10.40
N GLU A 158 -10.52 -7.16 10.54
CA GLU A 158 -9.96 -6.81 11.85
C GLU A 158 -10.65 -5.58 12.45
N ARG A 159 -10.97 -4.56 11.66
CA ARG A 159 -11.75 -3.41 12.15
C ARG A 159 -13.10 -3.87 12.71
N GLN A 160 -13.81 -4.74 12.00
CA GLN A 160 -15.08 -5.30 12.47
C GLN A 160 -14.90 -6.14 13.74
N ARG A 161 -13.84 -6.96 13.81
CA ARG A 161 -13.48 -7.73 15.01
C ARG A 161 -13.25 -6.80 16.20
N LEU A 162 -12.45 -5.74 16.04
CA LEU A 162 -12.19 -4.75 17.09
C LEU A 162 -13.46 -4.00 17.51
N TYR A 163 -14.34 -3.64 16.58
CA TYR A 163 -15.63 -3.04 16.91
C TYR A 163 -16.51 -3.98 17.74
N ARG A 164 -16.54 -5.27 17.40
CA ARG A 164 -17.27 -6.28 18.20
C ARG A 164 -16.67 -6.43 19.59
N LEU A 165 -15.34 -6.50 19.70
CA LEU A 165 -14.65 -6.60 20.99
C LEU A 165 -14.88 -5.34 21.84
N PHE A 166 -14.85 -4.16 21.23
CA PHE A 166 -15.15 -2.89 21.89
C PHE A 166 -16.60 -2.86 22.41
N ALA A 167 -17.57 -3.22 21.56
CA ALA A 167 -18.99 -3.28 21.94
C ALA A 167 -19.25 -4.28 23.08
N LYS A 168 -18.48 -5.36 23.16
CA LYS A 168 -18.54 -6.38 24.23
C LYS A 168 -17.73 -6.04 25.48
N GLY A 169 -17.11 -4.85 25.55
CA GLY A 169 -16.24 -4.46 26.68
C GLY A 169 -14.92 -5.24 26.75
N GLY A 170 -14.59 -6.01 25.71
CA GLY A 170 -13.42 -6.89 25.61
C GLY A 170 -12.10 -6.18 25.29
N ILE A 171 -12.11 -4.84 25.25
CA ILE A 171 -10.94 -4.00 24.95
C ILE A 171 -10.71 -3.02 26.09
N LYS A 172 -9.51 -3.04 26.66
CA LYS A 172 -9.02 -1.98 27.55
C LYS A 172 -7.95 -1.14 26.84
N ARG A 173 -8.01 0.18 27.02
CA ARG A 173 -6.95 1.09 26.61
C ARG A 173 -5.87 1.11 27.69
N ALA A 174 -4.65 0.69 27.35
CA ALA A 174 -3.50 0.81 28.24
C ALA A 174 -2.54 1.86 27.69
N LYS A 175 -2.13 2.82 28.54
CA LYS A 175 -1.14 3.82 28.17
C LYS A 175 0.23 3.14 28.01
N ILE A 176 0.89 3.36 26.88
CA ILE A 176 2.25 2.85 26.67
C ILE A 176 3.21 3.73 27.48
N ARG A 177 4.00 3.12 28.37
CA ARG A 177 4.94 3.85 29.22
C ARG A 177 5.95 4.61 28.34
N GLY A 178 6.05 5.92 28.55
CA GLY A 178 6.97 6.80 27.79
C GLY A 178 6.45 7.26 26.42
N GLN A 179 5.21 6.95 26.04
CA GLN A 179 4.61 7.40 24.77
C GLN A 179 3.27 8.08 25.00
N ASN A 180 2.92 9.07 24.17
CA ASN A 180 1.57 9.64 24.11
C ASN A 180 0.65 8.77 23.24
N ALA A 181 0.62 7.47 23.53
CA ALA A 181 -0.09 6.46 22.76
C ALA A 181 -0.75 5.42 23.68
N TYR A 182 -1.85 4.84 23.20
CA TYR A 182 -2.60 3.80 23.89
C TYR A 182 -2.54 2.49 23.09
N ARG A 183 -2.29 1.37 23.77
CA ARG A 183 -2.42 0.02 23.22
C ARG A 183 -3.81 -0.52 23.55
N VAL A 184 -4.42 -1.20 22.59
CA VAL A 184 -5.61 -2.03 22.81
C VAL A 184 -5.16 -3.37 23.40
N ILE A 185 -5.60 -3.67 24.61
CA ILE A 185 -5.42 -4.98 25.23
C ILE A 185 -6.76 -5.70 25.13
N GLU A 186 -6.75 -6.85 24.48
CA GLU A 186 -7.86 -7.79 24.53
C GLU A 186 -7.91 -8.36 25.94
N THR A 187 -9.00 -8.15 26.67
CA THR A 187 -9.23 -8.89 27.90
C THR A 187 -9.55 -10.32 27.51
N ALA A 188 -8.76 -11.29 28.01
CA ALA A 188 -9.04 -12.70 27.81
C ALA A 188 -10.48 -12.97 28.28
N ASN A 189 -11.40 -13.17 27.33
CA ASN A 189 -12.67 -13.79 27.66
C ASN A 189 -12.35 -15.27 27.84
N GLU A 190 -12.24 -15.69 29.09
CA GLU A 190 -12.40 -17.09 29.47
C GLU A 190 -13.78 -17.54 28.98
N GLN A 191 -13.84 -18.14 27.80
CA GLN A 191 -14.72 -19.25 27.51
C GLN A 191 -14.30 -19.87 26.17
N PRO A 192 -13.77 -21.11 26.16
CA PRO A 192 -13.60 -21.83 24.92
C PRO A 192 -14.98 -22.02 24.28
N LEU A 193 -15.07 -21.77 22.97
CA LEU A 193 -16.21 -22.16 22.15
C LEU A 193 -16.36 -23.69 22.26
N GLN A 194 -17.31 -24.14 23.06
CA GLN A 194 -17.82 -25.50 22.95
C GLN A 194 -18.65 -25.55 21.67
N LEU A 195 -18.11 -26.21 20.65
CA LEU A 195 -18.87 -26.63 19.48
C LEU A 195 -19.83 -27.73 19.94
N ALA A 196 -21.13 -27.46 19.82
CA ALA A 196 -22.18 -28.47 19.95
C ALA A 196 -22.38 -29.19 18.61
#